data_AF-A0A9E5SYG5-F1
#
_entry.id   AF-A0A9E5SYG5-F1
#
_cell.length_a   1.000
_cell.length_b   1.000
_cell.length_c   1.000
_cell.angle_alpha   90.00
_cell.angle_beta   90.00
_cell.angle_gamma   90.00
#
_symmetry.space_group_name_H-M   'P 1'
#
loop_
_entity.id
_entity.type
_entity.pdbx_description
1 polymer ?
#
loop_
_entity_poly.entity_id
_entity_poly.type
_entity_poly.pdbx_seq_one_letter_code
_entity_poly.pdbx_strand_id
1 'polypeptide(L)'
;NGTYLLENGMSGYKSNTSGSGYIRGDVYWEVNTIYDAAHDGMREIEFDAVCYIPQGIIPSNTPYSYSTSSELYDYYTGKWLTSSSTYGDSERGENHFVHTIEWNGETHEIEFFFSIDWEPYGDWYNVLYKSYVVYIPEGYDGLIFAAQAKPDNYKDDATRFQLEYISPGADIMSLVTLDPYTGLYFNIY
;
A
#
# COMPACT_ATOMS: atom_id res chain seq x y z
N ASN A 1 3.74 10.41 -14.38
CA ASN A 1 2.33 10.01 -14.23
C ASN A 1 2.00 8.96 -15.27
N GLY A 2 1.54 7.81 -14.81
CA GLY A 2 1.23 6.66 -15.64
C GLY A 2 0.54 5.61 -14.81
N THR A 3 -0.27 4.81 -15.47
CA THR A 3 -1.03 3.71 -14.87
C THR A 3 -0.32 2.40 -15.21
N TYR A 4 0.07 1.62 -14.21
CA TYR A 4 0.95 0.45 -14.37
C TYR A 4 0.24 -0.83 -13.92
N LEU A 5 0.34 -1.87 -14.74
CA LEU A 5 -0.20 -3.19 -14.44
C LEU A 5 0.57 -3.84 -13.29
N LEU A 6 -0.16 -4.33 -12.28
CA LEU A 6 0.33 -5.24 -11.26
C LEU A 6 -0.39 -6.58 -11.40
N GLU A 7 0.33 -7.58 -11.87
CA GLU A 7 -0.19 -8.94 -11.95
C GLU A 7 -0.52 -9.47 -10.55
N ASN A 8 -1.67 -10.11 -10.39
CA ASN A 8 -2.16 -10.62 -9.12
C ASN A 8 -2.22 -9.56 -7.98
N GLY A 9 -2.36 -8.27 -8.29
CA GLY A 9 -2.34 -7.21 -7.27
C GLY A 9 -3.60 -7.10 -6.40
N MET A 10 -4.66 -7.85 -6.70
CA MET A 10 -5.80 -8.03 -5.81
C MET A 10 -6.07 -9.49 -5.50
N SER A 11 -6.68 -9.72 -4.35
CA SER A 11 -7.16 -11.01 -3.90
C SER A 11 -8.61 -10.88 -3.45
N GLY A 12 -9.35 -11.98 -3.52
CA GLY A 12 -10.67 -12.05 -2.92
C GLY A 12 -11.08 -13.47 -2.59
N TYR A 13 -12.09 -13.60 -1.74
CA TYR A 13 -12.68 -14.88 -1.35
C TYR A 13 -14.17 -14.68 -1.05
N LYS A 14 -14.95 -15.77 -1.07
CA LYS A 14 -16.38 -15.72 -0.77
C LYS A 14 -16.59 -15.18 0.64
N SER A 15 -17.42 -14.15 0.78
CA SER A 15 -17.70 -13.53 2.07
C SER A 15 -18.28 -14.54 3.06
N ASN A 16 -17.99 -14.36 4.35
CA ASN A 16 -18.41 -15.26 5.44
C ASN A 16 -17.89 -16.71 5.29
N THR A 17 -16.76 -16.88 4.60
CA THR A 17 -16.05 -18.17 4.50
C THR A 17 -14.60 -18.02 4.95
N SER A 18 -13.97 -19.13 5.33
CA SER A 18 -12.54 -19.19 5.64
C SER A 18 -11.70 -19.32 4.36
N GLY A 19 -11.83 -18.35 3.43
CA GLY A 19 -11.05 -18.32 2.19
C GLY A 19 -11.57 -19.20 1.05
N SER A 20 -12.80 -19.69 1.13
CA SER A 20 -13.37 -20.51 0.07
C SER A 20 -13.53 -19.70 -1.22
N GLY A 21 -13.15 -20.32 -2.34
CA GLY A 21 -13.19 -19.65 -3.64
C GLY A 21 -12.21 -18.50 -3.75
N TYR A 22 -11.05 -18.60 -3.09
CA TYR A 22 -9.95 -17.64 -3.23
C TYR A 22 -9.61 -17.40 -4.71
N ILE A 23 -9.49 -16.13 -5.08
CA ILE A 23 -9.13 -15.66 -6.41
C ILE A 23 -8.05 -14.60 -6.29
N ARG A 24 -7.31 -14.42 -7.37
CA ARG A 24 -6.44 -13.26 -7.61
C ARG A 24 -6.81 -12.63 -8.93
N GLY A 25 -6.51 -11.34 -9.05
CA GLY A 25 -6.69 -10.61 -10.29
C GLY A 25 -5.64 -9.55 -10.46
N ASP A 26 -5.43 -9.19 -11.72
CA ASP A 26 -4.54 -8.09 -12.06
C ASP A 26 -5.24 -6.77 -11.81
N VAL A 27 -4.46 -5.79 -11.35
CA VAL A 27 -4.95 -4.42 -11.11
C VAL A 27 -3.99 -3.42 -11.71
N TYR A 28 -4.40 -2.17 -11.73
CA TYR A 28 -3.54 -1.10 -12.20
C TYR A 28 -3.31 -0.08 -11.09
N TRP A 29 -2.08 0.37 -10.94
CA TRP A 29 -1.69 1.37 -9.96
C TRP A 29 -1.16 2.64 -10.62
N GLU A 30 -1.48 3.77 -10.02
CA GLU A 30 -0.94 5.07 -10.36
C GLU A 30 -0.60 5.83 -9.08
N VAL A 31 0.49 6.59 -9.11
CA VAL A 31 0.91 7.48 -8.02
C VAL A 31 1.12 8.88 -8.59
N ASN A 32 0.52 9.87 -7.95
CA ASN A 32 0.53 11.27 -8.37
C ASN A 32 0.93 12.17 -7.19
N THR A 33 2.09 12.80 -7.29
CA THR A 33 2.53 13.82 -6.33
C THR A 33 1.78 15.13 -6.57
N ILE A 34 1.19 15.68 -5.52
CA ILE A 34 0.34 16.87 -5.52
C ILE A 34 1.13 18.07 -5.01
N TYR A 35 1.92 17.85 -3.95
CA TYR A 35 2.70 18.87 -3.29
C TYR A 35 4.03 18.28 -2.80
N ASP A 36 5.07 19.10 -2.88
CA ASP A 36 6.41 18.73 -2.44
C ASP A 36 7.21 20.01 -2.17
N ALA A 37 7.48 20.29 -0.90
CA ALA A 37 8.26 21.44 -0.50
C ALA A 37 9.05 21.18 0.77
N ALA A 38 10.19 21.87 0.91
CA ALA A 38 11.00 21.86 2.12
C ALA A 38 10.92 23.21 2.85
N HIS A 39 10.83 23.15 4.17
CA HIS A 39 10.91 24.29 5.07
C HIS A 39 11.47 23.85 6.44
N ASP A 40 12.36 24.67 7.00
CA ASP A 40 12.92 24.48 8.35
C ASP A 40 13.56 23.10 8.61
N GLY A 41 14.22 22.52 7.60
CA GLY A 41 14.90 21.21 7.72
C GLY A 41 13.97 19.99 7.56
N MET A 42 12.68 20.23 7.29
CA MET A 42 11.70 19.19 6.99
C MET A 42 11.16 19.37 5.57
N ARG A 43 10.77 18.27 4.93
CA ARG A 43 10.11 18.22 3.64
C ARG A 43 8.73 17.60 3.80
N GLU A 44 7.72 18.32 3.33
CA GLU A 44 6.33 17.88 3.29
C GLU A 44 6.00 17.42 1.86
N ILE A 45 5.43 16.22 1.75
CA ILE A 45 5.01 15.63 0.47
C ILE A 45 3.55 15.21 0.59
N GLU A 46 2.71 15.66 -0.34
CA GLU A 46 1.36 15.16 -0.53
C GLU A 46 1.27 14.40 -1.85
N PHE A 47 0.73 13.18 -1.82
CA PHE A 47 0.54 12.38 -3.03
C PHE A 47 -0.68 11.46 -2.91
N ASP A 48 -1.28 11.14 -4.06
CA ASP A 48 -2.34 10.14 -4.16
C ASP A 48 -1.80 8.86 -4.81
N ALA A 49 -2.16 7.71 -4.24
CA ALA A 49 -1.98 6.40 -4.84
C ALA A 49 -3.34 5.79 -5.16
N VAL A 50 -3.56 5.44 -6.43
CA VAL A 50 -4.85 4.97 -6.93
C VAL A 50 -4.72 3.56 -7.49
N CYS A 51 -5.61 2.66 -7.09
CA CYS A 51 -5.68 1.31 -7.60
C CYS A 51 -7.00 1.05 -8.31
N TYR A 52 -6.93 0.65 -9.58
CA TYR A 52 -8.07 0.34 -10.41
C TYR A 52 -8.28 -1.18 -10.50
N ILE A 53 -9.45 -1.67 -10.08
CA ILE A 53 -9.82 -3.09 -10.19
C ILE A 53 -10.68 -3.29 -11.44
N PRO A 54 -10.22 -4.05 -12.45
CA PRO A 54 -11.02 -4.37 -13.63
C PRO A 54 -12.33 -5.11 -13.33
N GLN A 55 -13.33 -4.87 -14.16
CA GLN A 55 -14.55 -5.68 -14.21
C GLN A 55 -14.24 -7.14 -14.55
N GLY A 56 -15.10 -8.05 -14.10
CA GLY A 56 -15.01 -9.48 -14.42
C GLY A 56 -13.99 -10.27 -13.61
N ILE A 57 -13.14 -9.62 -12.82
CA ILE A 57 -12.25 -10.32 -11.86
C ILE A 57 -13.08 -10.93 -10.74
N ILE A 58 -13.96 -10.13 -10.13
CA ILE A 58 -14.80 -10.57 -9.01
C ILE A 58 -16.12 -11.15 -9.57
N PRO A 59 -16.48 -12.40 -9.21
CA PRO A 59 -17.72 -13.01 -9.68
C PRO A 59 -18.96 -12.23 -9.21
N SER A 60 -19.85 -11.87 -10.15
CA SER A 60 -21.05 -11.05 -9.88
C SER A 60 -22.13 -11.74 -9.04
N ASN A 61 -22.19 -13.08 -9.06
CA ASN A 61 -23.31 -13.85 -8.50
C ASN A 61 -23.03 -14.39 -7.09
N THR A 62 -21.95 -13.96 -6.44
CA THR A 62 -21.58 -14.41 -5.10
C THR A 62 -20.92 -13.24 -4.38
N PRO A 63 -21.29 -12.94 -3.12
CA PRO A 63 -20.61 -11.90 -2.37
C PRO A 63 -19.17 -12.31 -2.10
N TYR A 64 -18.23 -11.42 -2.42
CA TYR A 64 -16.80 -11.59 -2.22
C TYR A 64 -16.27 -10.48 -1.32
N SER A 65 -15.39 -10.85 -0.40
CA SER A 65 -14.49 -9.93 0.29
C SER A 65 -13.20 -9.86 -0.52
N TYR A 66 -12.68 -8.67 -0.76
CA TYR A 66 -11.49 -8.46 -1.57
C TYR A 66 -10.63 -7.34 -1.02
N SER A 67 -9.35 -7.35 -1.40
CA SER A 67 -8.38 -6.34 -0.97
C SER A 67 -7.24 -6.20 -1.97
N THR A 68 -6.51 -5.10 -1.86
CA THR A 68 -5.21 -4.87 -2.50
C THR A 68 -4.16 -4.70 -1.39
N SER A 69 -2.88 -4.61 -1.73
CA SER A 69 -1.81 -4.38 -0.74
C SER A 69 -0.87 -3.31 -1.24
N SER A 70 -0.65 -2.29 -0.40
CA SER A 70 0.29 -1.22 -0.71
C SER A 70 0.75 -0.50 0.53
N GLU A 71 2.05 -0.20 0.62
CA GLU A 71 2.68 0.31 1.84
C GLU A 71 3.85 1.26 1.53
N LEU A 72 4.30 2.01 2.53
CA LEU A 72 5.51 2.82 2.47
C LEU A 72 6.74 2.04 2.94
N TYR A 73 7.88 2.28 2.30
CA TYR A 73 9.16 1.66 2.62
C TYR A 73 10.30 2.69 2.62
N ASP A 74 11.30 2.44 3.46
CA ASP A 74 12.62 3.05 3.33
C ASP A 74 13.46 2.24 2.33
N TYR A 75 13.80 2.86 1.20
CA TYR A 75 14.61 2.28 0.14
C TYR A 75 15.98 1.80 0.63
N TYR A 76 16.59 2.51 1.57
CA TYR A 76 17.97 2.23 1.97
C TYR A 76 18.10 0.99 2.84
N THR A 77 17.09 0.72 3.65
CA THR A 77 17.08 -0.43 4.57
C THR A 77 16.10 -1.52 4.17
N GLY A 78 15.21 -1.24 3.21
CA GLY A 78 14.04 -2.06 2.89
C GLY A 78 13.02 -2.12 4.02
N LYS A 79 13.19 -1.31 5.07
CA LYS A 79 12.33 -1.30 6.25
C LYS A 79 10.94 -0.85 5.86
N TRP A 80 9.99 -1.66 6.28
CA TRP A 80 8.59 -1.39 6.13
C TRP A 80 8.10 -0.32 7.12
N LEU A 81 7.34 0.66 6.63
CA LEU A 81 6.89 1.82 7.40
C LEU A 81 5.39 1.86 7.68
N THR A 82 4.51 0.99 7.17
CA THR A 82 3.08 1.04 7.57
C THR A 82 2.31 -0.24 7.28
N SER A 83 1.32 -0.61 8.09
CA SER A 83 0.65 -1.92 8.06
C SER A 83 -0.87 -1.84 8.16
N SER A 84 -1.43 -0.75 7.66
CA SER A 84 -2.87 -0.53 7.64
C SER A 84 -3.56 -1.44 6.62
N SER A 85 -4.59 -2.17 7.04
CA SER A 85 -5.42 -2.95 6.14
C SER A 85 -6.28 -2.05 5.25
N THR A 86 -6.27 -2.27 3.93
CA THR A 86 -7.10 -1.52 2.95
C THR A 86 -8.60 -1.90 2.97
N TYR A 87 -9.13 -2.34 4.12
CA TYR A 87 -10.52 -2.80 4.22
C TYR A 87 -11.44 -1.64 4.58
N GLY A 88 -12.22 -1.19 3.59
CA GLY A 88 -13.16 -0.10 3.77
C GLY A 88 -12.49 1.27 3.76
N ASP A 89 -13.31 2.29 3.97
CA ASP A 89 -12.87 3.68 3.95
C ASP A 89 -12.30 4.08 5.31
N SER A 90 -11.40 5.05 5.32
CA SER A 90 -10.84 5.63 6.55
C SER A 90 -10.37 7.07 6.32
N GLU A 91 -10.42 7.87 7.38
CA GLU A 91 -9.98 9.26 7.36
C GLU A 91 -8.50 9.40 7.77
N ARG A 92 -7.86 10.51 7.38
CA ARG A 92 -6.45 10.80 7.75
C ARG A 92 -6.18 10.72 9.25
N GLY A 93 -7.16 11.12 10.07
CA GLY A 93 -7.03 11.08 11.54
C GLY A 93 -7.03 9.67 12.13
N GLU A 94 -7.48 8.66 11.37
CA GLU A 94 -7.49 7.25 11.80
C GLU A 94 -6.17 6.54 11.47
N ASN A 95 -5.39 7.10 10.54
CA ASN A 95 -4.17 6.50 10.01
C ASN A 95 -2.97 7.43 10.20
N HIS A 96 -2.56 7.62 11.45
CA HIS A 96 -1.39 8.43 11.80
C HIS A 96 -0.25 7.52 12.28
N PHE A 97 0.91 7.63 11.63
CA PHE A 97 2.07 6.80 11.91
C PHE A 97 3.35 7.63 12.01
N VAL A 98 4.20 7.22 12.94
CA VAL A 98 5.51 7.84 13.18
C VAL A 98 6.56 6.73 13.25
N HIS A 99 7.57 6.84 12.41
CA HIS A 99 8.66 5.88 12.30
C HIS A 99 10.01 6.58 12.39
N THR A 100 11.02 5.85 12.84
CA THR A 100 12.41 6.31 12.80
C THR A 100 13.20 5.62 11.68
N ILE A 101 14.04 6.41 11.03
CA ILE A 101 15.02 5.98 10.02
C ILE A 101 16.43 6.42 10.43
N GLU A 102 17.43 5.74 9.89
CA GLU A 102 18.83 6.14 10.01
C GLU A 102 19.30 6.69 8.66
N TRP A 103 19.67 7.97 8.62
CA TRP A 103 20.12 8.63 7.40
C TRP A 103 21.28 9.57 7.71
N ASN A 104 22.32 9.56 6.87
CA ASN A 104 23.57 10.32 7.09
C ASN A 104 24.24 10.13 8.47
N GLY A 105 24.03 8.98 9.10
CA GLY A 105 24.59 8.66 10.42
C GLY A 105 23.84 9.28 11.60
N GLU A 106 22.66 9.86 11.35
CA GLU A 106 21.76 10.39 12.36
C GLU A 106 20.39 9.68 12.28
N THR A 107 19.71 9.62 13.43
CA THR A 107 18.33 9.13 13.51
C THR A 107 17.39 10.27 13.18
N HIS A 108 16.45 10.02 12.27
CA HIS A 108 15.41 10.97 11.92
C HIS A 108 14.01 10.35 12.05
N GLU A 109 13.01 11.22 12.18
CA GLU A 109 11.61 10.84 12.20
C GLU A 109 10.99 11.00 10.81
N ILE A 110 10.15 10.04 10.43
CA ILE A 110 9.21 10.11 9.33
C ILE A 110 7.82 10.03 9.95
N GLU A 111 7.00 11.03 9.70
CA GLU A 111 5.60 11.07 10.13
C GLU A 111 4.71 11.10 8.88
N PHE A 112 3.62 10.33 8.89
CA PHE A 112 2.65 10.40 7.81
C PHE A 112 1.23 10.08 8.23
N PHE A 113 0.32 10.55 7.39
CA PHE A 113 -1.12 10.39 7.50
C PHE A 113 -1.65 9.93 6.15
N PHE A 114 -2.71 9.11 6.13
CA PHE A 114 -3.43 8.87 4.89
C PHE A 114 -4.92 8.58 5.07
N SER A 115 -5.72 8.87 4.05
CA SER A 115 -7.09 8.38 3.94
C SER A 115 -7.17 7.20 2.98
N ILE A 116 -8.24 6.43 3.09
CA ILE A 116 -8.62 5.37 2.15
C ILE A 116 -10.05 5.62 1.74
N ASP A 117 -10.31 5.68 0.44
CA ASP A 117 -11.66 5.77 -0.11
C ASP A 117 -11.85 4.74 -1.22
N TRP A 118 -12.93 3.97 -1.16
CA TRP A 118 -13.35 3.03 -2.19
C TRP A 118 -14.55 3.55 -2.96
N GLU A 119 -14.33 3.96 -4.21
CA GLU A 119 -15.39 4.50 -5.06
C GLU A 119 -15.49 3.76 -6.39
N PRO A 120 -16.70 3.32 -6.79
CA PRO A 120 -16.93 2.88 -8.16
C PRO A 120 -16.70 4.03 -9.14
N TYR A 121 -15.83 3.84 -10.13
CA TYR A 121 -15.51 4.87 -11.12
C TYR A 121 -15.52 4.32 -12.53
N GLY A 122 -16.32 4.93 -13.42
CA GLY A 122 -16.38 4.58 -14.83
C GLY A 122 -16.69 3.09 -15.07
N ASP A 123 -15.86 2.45 -15.89
CA ASP A 123 -15.98 1.04 -16.26
C ASP A 123 -15.16 0.10 -15.36
N TRP A 124 -14.64 0.57 -14.23
CA TRP A 124 -13.92 -0.25 -13.26
C TRP A 124 -14.90 -0.97 -12.32
N TYR A 125 -14.50 -2.11 -11.79
CA TYR A 125 -15.27 -2.80 -10.75
C TYR A 125 -15.34 -1.96 -9.48
N ASN A 126 -14.18 -1.49 -9.05
CA ASN A 126 -14.04 -0.53 -7.96
C ASN A 126 -12.68 0.18 -8.09
N VAL A 127 -12.55 1.35 -7.47
CA VAL A 127 -11.29 2.09 -7.41
C VAL A 127 -10.96 2.43 -5.97
N LEU A 128 -9.73 2.14 -5.57
CA LEU A 128 -9.17 2.53 -4.28
C LEU A 128 -8.37 3.81 -4.46
N TYR A 129 -8.62 4.79 -3.61
CA TYR A 129 -7.84 6.00 -3.46
C TYR A 129 -7.15 5.98 -2.10
N LYS A 130 -5.84 6.20 -2.07
CA LYS A 130 -5.08 6.47 -0.84
C LYS A 130 -4.42 7.84 -0.96
N SER A 131 -4.79 8.79 -0.11
CA SER A 131 -4.24 10.14 -0.14
C SER A 131 -3.32 10.36 1.05
N TYR A 132 -2.03 10.59 0.80
CA TYR A 132 -0.98 10.71 1.80
C TYR A 132 -0.56 12.15 2.05
N VAL A 133 -0.22 12.45 3.30
CA VAL A 133 0.63 13.58 3.70
C VAL A 133 1.79 13.02 4.49
N VAL A 134 3.02 13.35 4.10
CA VAL A 134 4.23 12.80 4.70
C VAL A 134 5.19 13.94 5.04
N TYR A 135 5.76 13.88 6.24
CA TYR A 135 6.84 14.74 6.70
C TYR A 135 8.11 13.90 6.86
N ILE A 136 9.16 14.28 6.13
CA ILE A 136 10.47 13.61 6.13
C ILE A 136 11.60 14.63 6.31
N PRO A 137 12.82 14.22 6.66
CA PRO A 137 13.96 15.13 6.69
C PRO A 137 14.20 15.79 5.33
N GLU A 138 14.55 17.08 5.35
CA GLU A 138 14.91 17.78 4.13
C GLU A 138 16.10 17.08 3.43
N GLY A 139 15.91 16.78 2.15
CA GLY A 139 16.91 16.09 1.33
C GLY A 139 16.87 14.55 1.42
N TYR A 140 16.04 13.97 2.27
CA TYR A 140 15.82 12.52 2.26
C TYR A 140 15.05 12.10 0.99
N ASP A 141 15.60 11.12 0.29
CA ASP A 141 15.16 10.60 -1.01
C ASP A 141 15.03 9.06 -0.98
N GLY A 142 14.80 8.51 0.21
CA GLY A 142 14.64 7.06 0.40
C GLY A 142 13.18 6.60 0.50
N LEU A 143 12.20 7.50 0.51
CA LEU A 143 10.81 7.10 0.69
C LEU A 143 10.22 6.53 -0.60
N ILE A 144 9.68 5.31 -0.52
CA ILE A 144 9.07 4.58 -1.65
C ILE A 144 7.66 4.16 -1.29
N PHE A 145 6.73 4.34 -2.24
CA PHE A 145 5.42 3.69 -2.20
C PHE A 145 5.51 2.38 -2.98
N ALA A 146 5.09 1.26 -2.38
CA ALA A 146 5.12 -0.05 -3.02
C ALA A 146 3.72 -0.67 -3.07
N ALA A 147 3.27 -1.04 -4.26
CA ALA A 147 2.09 -1.88 -4.46
C ALA A 147 2.52 -3.34 -4.62
N GLN A 148 1.83 -4.26 -3.94
CA GLN A 148 2.32 -5.63 -3.74
C GLN A 148 1.37 -6.66 -4.33
N ALA A 149 1.92 -7.60 -5.13
CA ALA A 149 1.15 -8.75 -5.59
C ALA A 149 0.68 -9.61 -4.41
N LYS A 150 -0.48 -10.23 -4.56
CA LYS A 150 -1.11 -11.05 -3.52
C LYS A 150 -0.58 -12.49 -3.51
N PRO A 151 -0.49 -13.12 -2.32
CA PRO A 151 -0.06 -14.52 -2.21
C PRO A 151 -0.98 -15.45 -2.99
N ASP A 152 -0.47 -16.57 -3.47
CA ASP A 152 -1.24 -17.53 -4.27
C ASP A 152 -2.34 -18.27 -3.51
N ASN A 153 -2.38 -18.12 -2.18
CA ASN A 153 -3.34 -18.77 -1.32
C ASN A 153 -3.87 -17.83 -0.22
N TYR A 154 -5.09 -18.13 0.23
CA TYR A 154 -5.78 -17.35 1.26
C TYR A 154 -5.05 -17.33 2.61
N LYS A 155 -4.35 -18.40 3.00
CA LYS A 155 -3.72 -18.48 4.33
C LYS A 155 -2.60 -17.44 4.46
N ASP A 156 -1.80 -17.30 3.42
CA ASP A 156 -0.71 -16.34 3.40
C ASP A 156 -1.25 -14.92 3.26
N ASP A 157 -2.31 -14.70 2.45
CA ASP A 157 -2.99 -13.40 2.36
C ASP A 157 -3.63 -13.00 3.69
N ALA A 158 -4.27 -13.95 4.39
CA ALA A 158 -4.82 -13.73 5.73
C ALA A 158 -3.73 -13.39 6.75
N THR A 159 -2.55 -13.98 6.61
CA THR A 159 -1.38 -13.67 7.45
C THR A 159 -0.88 -12.25 7.19
N ARG A 160 -1.05 -11.70 5.97
CA ARG A 160 -0.68 -10.32 5.65
C ARG A 160 -1.41 -9.27 6.49
N PHE A 161 -2.67 -9.51 6.86
CA PHE A 161 -3.41 -8.62 7.76
C PHE A 161 -2.88 -8.56 9.19
N GLN A 162 -1.92 -9.41 9.55
CA GLN A 162 -1.30 -9.44 10.87
C GLN A 162 0.18 -9.07 10.82
N LEU A 163 0.70 -8.65 9.66
CA LEU A 163 2.12 -8.41 9.46
C LEU A 163 2.71 -7.39 10.43
N GLU A 164 1.95 -6.36 10.82
CA GLU A 164 2.36 -5.42 11.87
C GLU A 164 2.76 -6.13 13.17
N TYR A 165 1.95 -7.11 13.57
CA TYR A 165 2.09 -7.81 14.83
C TYR A 165 3.18 -8.89 14.78
N ILE A 166 3.30 -9.58 13.64
CA ILE A 166 4.22 -10.73 13.49
C ILE A 166 5.59 -10.33 12.93
N SER A 167 5.73 -9.15 12.33
CA SER A 167 6.97 -8.68 11.69
C SER A 167 7.12 -7.16 11.78
N PRO A 168 7.03 -6.56 12.98
CA PRO A 168 7.12 -5.11 13.15
C PRO A 168 8.48 -4.58 12.71
N GLY A 169 8.48 -3.61 11.79
CA GLY A 169 9.70 -2.97 11.29
C GLY A 169 10.63 -3.94 10.54
N ALA A 170 10.11 -5.06 10.05
CA ALA A 170 10.86 -5.99 9.23
C ALA A 170 11.29 -5.36 7.89
N ASP A 171 12.42 -5.82 7.39
CA ASP A 171 12.85 -5.54 6.02
C ASP A 171 12.00 -6.34 5.03
N ILE A 172 11.70 -5.75 3.88
CA ILE A 172 10.87 -6.34 2.82
C ILE A 172 11.38 -7.72 2.37
N MET A 173 12.70 -7.96 2.37
CA MET A 173 13.29 -9.25 1.98
C MET A 173 13.08 -10.34 3.05
N SER A 174 12.72 -9.96 4.27
CA SER A 174 12.49 -10.88 5.40
C SER A 174 11.02 -11.28 5.58
N LEU A 175 10.10 -10.65 4.84
CA LEU A 175 8.67 -10.91 4.93
C LEU A 175 8.27 -12.17 4.16
N VAL A 176 8.00 -13.26 4.88
CA VAL A 176 7.74 -14.60 4.30
C VAL A 176 6.58 -14.62 3.30
N THR A 177 5.53 -13.84 3.54
CA THR A 177 4.33 -13.84 2.69
C THR A 177 4.41 -12.83 1.55
N LEU A 178 5.52 -12.11 1.40
CA LEU A 178 5.71 -11.05 0.41
C LEU A 178 6.87 -11.42 -0.52
N ASP A 179 6.60 -11.44 -1.83
CA ASP A 179 7.64 -11.56 -2.84
C ASP A 179 8.01 -10.17 -3.35
N PRO A 180 9.17 -9.62 -2.97
CA PRO A 180 9.57 -8.26 -3.32
C PRO A 180 9.79 -8.08 -4.82
N TYR A 181 9.93 -9.15 -5.61
CA TYR A 181 10.19 -9.05 -7.04
C TYR A 181 8.93 -8.95 -7.89
N THR A 182 7.75 -9.04 -7.26
CA THR A 182 6.44 -9.03 -7.94
C THR A 182 5.68 -7.73 -7.75
N GLY A 183 6.22 -6.78 -6.97
CA GLY A 183 5.59 -5.49 -6.69
C GLY A 183 5.91 -4.40 -7.71
N LEU A 184 5.14 -3.32 -7.64
CA LEU A 184 5.46 -2.04 -8.28
C LEU A 184 6.04 -1.11 -7.21
N TYR A 185 7.12 -0.41 -7.55
CA TYR A 185 7.81 0.52 -6.66
C TYR A 185 7.82 1.90 -7.30
N PHE A 186 7.25 2.86 -6.58
CA PHE A 186 7.07 4.23 -7.02
C PHE A 186 7.97 5.13 -6.20
N ASN A 187 8.82 5.86 -6.92
CA ASN A 187 9.38 7.08 -6.38
C ASN A 187 8.26 8.15 -6.37
N ILE A 188 8.11 8.84 -5.24
CA ILE A 188 7.07 9.85 -5.00
C ILE A 188 7.57 11.29 -5.21
N TYR A 189 8.80 11.47 -5.69
CA TYR A 189 9.42 12.76 -6.02
C TYR A 189 9.79 12.89 -7.51
#